data_AF-A0A3Q8FX81-F1
#
_entry.id   AF-A0A3Q8FX81-F1
#
_cell.length_a   1.000
_cell.length_b   1.000
_cell.length_c   1.000
_cell.angle_alpha   90.00
_cell.angle_beta   90.00
_cell.angle_gamma   90.00
#
_symmetry.space_group_name_H-M   'P 1'
#
loop_
_entity.id
_entity.type
_entity.pdbx_description
1 polymer ?
#
loop_
_entity_poly.entity_id
_entity_poly.type
_entity_poly.pdbx_seq_one_letter_code
_entity_poly.pdbx_strand_id
1 'polypeptide(L)'
;MLKEHDFGGDYYKSQVQNLFDFVREWDRPELEFLDKKIEKRRKSLYDAAHGLFEDFMRETVPHDRNPEMSTVYPWNQRGGQRPEWIIQSAATLNASARDFAPKYDEFVRYTRKRLSMES
;
A
#
# COMPACT_ATOMS: atom_id res chain seq x y z
N MET A 1 -5.25 8.53 4.73
CA MET A 1 -3.90 8.51 4.10
C MET A 1 -3.88 7.69 2.81
N LEU A 2 -3.76 6.35 2.79
CA LEU A 2 -3.83 5.59 1.51
C LEU A 2 -5.21 5.62 0.84
N LYS A 3 -6.29 5.67 1.65
CA LYS A 3 -7.69 5.58 1.20
C LYS A 3 -8.19 6.82 0.44
N GLU A 4 -7.53 7.95 0.65
CA GLU A 4 -7.97 9.28 0.23
C GLU A 4 -7.00 9.90 -0.78
N HIS A 5 -5.85 9.25 -1.02
CA HIS A 5 -4.83 9.77 -1.91
C HIS A 5 -5.10 9.33 -3.34
N ASP A 6 -4.95 10.27 -4.28
CA ASP A 6 -4.94 9.99 -5.71
C ASP A 6 -3.49 9.90 -6.19
N PHE A 7 -3.04 8.68 -6.50
CA PHE A 7 -1.68 8.41 -7.00
C PHE A 7 -1.47 8.86 -8.45
N GLY A 8 -2.44 9.55 -9.05
CA GLY A 8 -2.23 10.38 -10.23
C GLY A 8 -1.41 11.65 -9.93
N GLY A 9 -1.18 12.01 -8.68
CA GLY A 9 -0.30 13.12 -8.30
C GLY A 9 1.12 12.68 -7.94
N ASP A 10 1.96 13.68 -7.63
CA ASP A 10 3.21 13.45 -6.93
C ASP A 10 2.93 13.21 -5.44
N TYR A 11 3.66 12.28 -4.83
CA TYR A 11 3.50 11.96 -3.42
C TYR A 11 4.85 11.80 -2.73
N TYR A 12 4.92 12.11 -1.45
CA TYR A 12 6.13 11.88 -0.66
C TYR A 12 6.27 10.39 -0.34
N LYS A 13 7.48 9.86 -0.48
CA LYS A 13 7.79 8.46 -0.15
C LYS A 13 7.43 8.11 1.29
N SER A 14 7.56 9.07 2.21
CA SER A 14 7.16 8.92 3.61
C SER A 14 5.68 8.58 3.81
N GLN A 15 4.80 8.92 2.86
CA GLN A 15 3.36 8.62 2.95
C GLN A 15 3.06 7.12 2.75
N VAL A 16 3.94 6.39 2.07
CA VAL A 16 3.81 4.94 1.82
C VAL A 16 4.82 4.11 2.60
N GLN A 17 5.75 4.76 3.32
CA GLN A 17 6.84 4.08 4.01
C GLN A 17 6.37 3.02 5.01
N ASN A 18 5.30 3.28 5.77
CA ASN A 18 4.75 2.29 6.72
C ASN A 18 4.25 1.02 6.03
N LEU A 19 3.75 1.11 4.79
CA LEU A 19 3.37 -0.07 4.02
C LEU A 19 4.62 -0.88 3.63
N PHE A 20 5.69 -0.19 3.22
CA PHE A 20 6.93 -0.82 2.78
C PHE A 20 7.62 -1.51 3.95
N ASP A 21 7.67 -0.85 5.11
CA ASP A 21 8.20 -1.43 6.34
C ASP A 21 7.34 -2.61 6.81
N PHE A 22 6.01 -2.52 6.69
CA PHE A 22 5.13 -3.65 6.98
C PHE A 22 5.47 -4.86 6.12
N VAL A 23 5.54 -4.70 4.79
CA VAL A 23 5.87 -5.82 3.88
C VAL A 23 7.26 -6.41 4.17
N ARG A 24 8.26 -5.57 4.45
CA ARG A 24 9.63 -6.03 4.74
C ARG A 24 9.75 -6.80 6.06
N GLU A 25 8.98 -6.41 7.08
CA GLU A 25 9.16 -6.94 8.43
C GLU A 25 8.16 -8.03 8.80
N TRP A 26 6.95 -8.04 8.21
CA TRP A 26 5.84 -8.90 8.70
C TRP A 26 5.78 -10.31 8.15
N ASP A 27 6.58 -10.66 7.14
CA ASP A 27 6.71 -12.04 6.66
C ASP A 27 7.78 -12.81 7.44
N ARG A 28 7.54 -12.94 8.74
CA ARG A 28 8.48 -13.57 9.67
C ARG A 28 7.74 -14.50 10.63
N PRO A 29 8.29 -15.70 10.94
CA PRO A 29 7.67 -16.64 11.88
C PRO A 29 7.38 -16.04 13.26
N GLU A 30 8.22 -15.11 13.73
CA GLU A 30 8.08 -14.45 15.05
C GLU A 30 6.84 -13.55 15.14
N LEU A 31 6.23 -13.21 14.00
CA LEU A 31 5.04 -12.37 13.90
C LEU A 31 3.79 -13.16 13.50
N GLU A 32 3.88 -14.49 13.45
CA GLU A 32 2.72 -15.35 13.27
C GLU A 32 1.90 -15.48 14.56
N PHE A 33 0.58 -15.55 14.42
CA PHE A 33 -0.31 -15.75 15.55
C PHE A 33 -0.60 -17.23 15.79
N LEU A 34 -0.53 -17.66 17.06
CA LEU A 34 -0.97 -19.00 17.47
C LEU A 34 -2.48 -19.21 17.22
N ASP A 35 -3.27 -18.15 17.34
CA ASP A 35 -4.68 -18.18 16.96
C ASP A 35 -4.81 -18.27 15.44
N LYS A 36 -5.25 -19.43 14.96
CA LYS A 36 -5.40 -19.73 13.52
C LYS A 36 -6.33 -18.78 12.78
N LYS A 37 -7.31 -18.14 13.44
CA LYS A 37 -8.23 -17.19 12.80
C LYS A 37 -7.59 -15.82 12.65
N ILE A 38 -6.81 -15.38 13.64
CA ILE A 38 -6.00 -14.16 13.52
C ILE A 38 -4.93 -14.37 12.45
N GLU A 39 -4.24 -15.51 12.46
CA GLU A 39 -3.18 -15.79 11.49
C GLU A 39 -3.70 -15.84 10.05
N LYS A 40 -4.85 -16.48 9.80
CA LYS A 40 -5.48 -16.47 8.48
C LYS A 40 -5.76 -15.05 7.98
N ARG A 41 -6.19 -14.15 8.87
CA ARG A 41 -6.45 -12.74 8.54
C ARG A 41 -5.16 -11.95 8.36
N ARG A 42 -4.11 -12.24 9.15
CA ARG A 42 -2.77 -11.66 8.99
C ARG A 42 -2.21 -11.98 7.60
N LYS A 43 -2.25 -13.25 7.18
CA LYS A 43 -1.80 -13.67 5.84
C LYS A 43 -2.57 -12.96 4.73
N SER A 44 -3.90 -12.91 4.82
CA SER A 44 -4.71 -12.17 3.84
C SER A 44 -4.42 -10.67 3.80
N LEU A 45 -4.10 -10.04 4.94
CA LEU A 45 -3.67 -8.65 4.97
C LEU A 45 -2.28 -8.49 4.33
N TYR A 46 -1.36 -9.39 4.64
CA TYR A 46 -0.01 -9.39 4.09
C TYR A 46 -0.02 -9.54 2.56
N ASP A 47 -0.76 -10.51 2.02
CA ASP A 47 -0.85 -10.72 0.57
C ASP A 47 -1.36 -9.46 -0.15
N ALA A 48 -2.36 -8.78 0.42
CA ALA A 48 -2.88 -7.53 -0.12
C ALA A 48 -1.87 -6.36 0.00
N ALA A 49 -1.12 -6.29 1.10
CA ALA A 49 -0.06 -5.31 1.29
C ALA A 49 1.09 -5.52 0.30
N HIS A 50 1.48 -6.79 0.09
CA HIS A 50 2.54 -7.17 -0.83
C HIS A 50 2.16 -6.84 -2.28
N GLY A 51 0.94 -7.17 -2.70
CA GLY A 51 0.44 -6.78 -4.03
C GLY A 51 0.46 -5.26 -4.24
N LEU A 52 -0.01 -4.49 -3.25
CA LEU A 52 0.05 -3.03 -3.31
C LEU A 52 1.50 -2.52 -3.37
N PHE A 53 2.42 -3.12 -2.61
CA PHE A 53 3.85 -2.79 -2.65
C PHE A 53 4.45 -3.05 -4.04
N GLU A 54 4.16 -4.20 -4.65
CA GLU A 54 4.61 -4.53 -6.00
C GLU A 54 4.06 -3.53 -7.04
N ASP A 55 2.80 -3.13 -6.90
CA ASP A 55 2.21 -2.10 -7.75
C ASP A 55 2.95 -0.76 -7.59
N PHE A 56 3.28 -0.33 -6.38
CA PHE A 56 4.09 0.89 -6.19
C PHE A 56 5.47 0.78 -6.85
N MET A 57 6.14 -0.36 -6.70
CA MET A 57 7.46 -0.59 -7.29
C MET A 57 7.42 -0.61 -8.83
N ARG A 58 6.32 -1.07 -9.42
CA ARG A 58 6.14 -1.18 -10.87
C ARG A 58 5.67 0.13 -11.52
N GLU A 59 4.73 0.81 -10.90
CA GLU A 59 3.99 1.93 -11.51
C GLU A 59 4.63 3.30 -11.24
N THR A 60 5.57 3.39 -10.30
CA THR A 60 6.12 4.69 -9.88
C THR A 60 7.62 4.82 -10.12
N VAL A 61 8.04 6.06 -10.36
CA VAL A 61 9.43 6.46 -10.51
C VAL A 61 9.77 7.61 -9.56
N PRO A 62 11.05 7.85 -9.25
CA PRO A 62 11.46 9.05 -8.52
C PRO A 62 11.03 10.33 -9.25
N HIS A 63 10.58 11.34 -8.50
CA HIS A 63 10.25 12.64 -9.08
C HIS A 63 11.53 13.42 -9.46
N ASP A 64 11.61 13.89 -10.71
CA ASP A 64 12.84 14.46 -11.29
C ASP A 64 13.41 15.66 -10.52
N ARG A 65 12.56 16.45 -9.86
CA ARG A 65 12.97 17.66 -9.12
C ARG A 65 13.04 17.48 -7.61
N ASN A 66 12.53 16.37 -7.08
CA ASN A 66 12.50 16.13 -5.64
C ASN A 66 12.69 14.64 -5.35
N PRO A 67 13.88 14.20 -4.91
CA PRO A 67 14.16 12.79 -4.67
C PRO A 67 13.35 12.17 -3.53
N GLU A 68 12.76 12.98 -2.65
CA GLU A 68 11.87 12.52 -1.57
C GLU A 68 10.45 12.18 -2.05
N MET A 69 10.15 12.48 -3.32
CA MET A 69 8.87 12.23 -3.94
C MET A 69 8.95 11.15 -5.00
N SER A 70 7.81 10.50 -5.21
CA SER A 70 7.59 9.53 -6.28
C SER A 70 6.37 9.95 -7.11
N THR A 71 6.31 9.47 -8.34
CA THR A 71 5.25 9.83 -9.28
C THR A 71 5.00 8.72 -10.29
N VAL A 72 3.78 8.63 -10.79
CA VAL A 72 3.44 7.88 -12.01
C VAL A 72 3.65 8.72 -13.27
N TYR A 73 3.91 10.04 -13.14
CA TYR A 73 3.98 10.99 -14.26
C TYR A 73 5.34 11.69 -14.32
N PRO A 74 6.35 11.07 -14.95
CA PRO A 74 7.69 11.64 -15.08
C PRO A 74 7.66 13.04 -15.70
N TRP A 75 8.55 13.94 -15.26
CA TRP A 75 8.54 15.34 -15.66
C TRP A 75 8.68 15.53 -17.17
N ASN A 76 9.51 14.73 -17.83
CA ASN A 76 9.74 14.81 -19.28
C ASN A 76 8.52 14.44 -20.14
N GLN A 77 7.46 13.88 -19.53
CA GLN A 77 6.19 13.58 -20.19
C GLN A 77 5.12 14.66 -19.94
N ARG A 78 5.40 15.63 -19.06
CA ARG A 78 4.44 16.67 -18.68
C ARG A 78 4.39 17.80 -19.71
N GLY A 79 3.21 18.41 -19.86
CA GLY A 79 3.02 19.59 -20.73
C GLY A 79 1.97 19.43 -21.84
N GLY A 80 1.26 18.29 -21.87
CA GLY A 80 0.15 18.04 -22.79
C GLY A 80 -0.93 17.15 -22.19
N GLN A 81 -1.74 16.54 -23.05
CA GLN A 81 -2.69 15.51 -22.62
C GLN A 81 -1.93 14.39 -21.93
N ARG A 82 -2.40 14.01 -20.75
CA ARG A 82 -1.81 12.93 -19.98
C ARG A 82 -1.90 11.62 -20.78
N PRO A 83 -0.77 10.91 -21.02
CA PRO A 83 -0.80 9.62 -21.70
C PRO A 83 -1.68 8.60 -20.98
N GLU A 84 -2.35 7.74 -21.76
CA GLU A 84 -3.29 6.75 -21.22
C GLU A 84 -2.64 5.79 -20.22
N TRP A 85 -1.41 5.36 -20.49
CA TRP A 85 -0.68 4.46 -19.60
C TRP A 85 -0.46 5.08 -18.21
N ILE A 86 -0.31 6.41 -18.11
CA ILE A 86 -0.17 7.11 -16.81
C ILE A 86 -1.50 7.12 -16.06
N ILE A 87 -2.61 7.30 -16.78
CA ILE A 87 -3.97 7.23 -16.22
C ILE A 87 -4.21 5.81 -15.69
N GLN A 88 -3.83 4.79 -16.46
CA GLN A 88 -3.92 3.38 -16.09
C GLN A 88 -3.08 3.08 -14.83
N SER A 89 -1.81 3.50 -14.80
CA SER A 89 -0.92 3.31 -13.63
C SER A 89 -1.50 3.94 -12.36
N ALA A 90 -1.99 5.18 -12.45
CA ALA A 90 -2.68 5.83 -11.33
C ALA A 90 -3.93 5.05 -10.89
N ALA A 91 -4.73 4.58 -11.84
CA ALA A 91 -5.94 3.81 -11.55
C ALA A 91 -5.62 2.48 -10.86
N THR A 92 -4.57 1.77 -11.27
CA THR A 92 -4.09 0.54 -10.64
C THR A 92 -3.71 0.80 -9.18
N LEU A 93 -2.85 1.78 -8.91
CA LEU A 93 -2.44 2.11 -7.54
C LEU A 93 -3.63 2.51 -6.66
N ASN A 94 -4.52 3.34 -7.19
CA ASN A 94 -5.73 3.77 -6.49
C ASN A 94 -6.67 2.59 -6.18
N ALA A 95 -6.79 1.63 -7.10
CA ALA A 95 -7.61 0.43 -6.90
C ALA A 95 -7.02 -0.48 -5.82
N SER A 96 -5.72 -0.78 -5.90
CA SER A 96 -5.01 -1.61 -4.92
C SER A 96 -5.02 -0.99 -3.53
N ALA A 97 -4.86 0.35 -3.42
CA ALA A 97 -4.97 1.07 -2.16
C ALA A 97 -6.37 0.98 -1.54
N ARG A 98 -7.43 1.01 -2.38
CA ARG A 98 -8.83 0.86 -1.95
C ARG A 98 -9.16 -0.56 -1.51
N ASP A 99 -8.52 -1.59 -2.06
CA ASP A 99 -8.70 -2.98 -1.60
C ASP A 99 -7.91 -3.26 -0.31
N PHE A 100 -6.69 -2.73 -0.17
CA PHE A 100 -5.87 -2.91 1.02
C PHE A 100 -6.47 -2.25 2.28
N ALA A 101 -6.91 -0.99 2.16
CA ALA A 101 -7.40 -0.18 3.27
C ALA A 101 -8.48 -0.85 4.17
N PRO A 102 -9.57 -1.44 3.63
CA PRO A 102 -10.57 -2.11 4.45
C PRO A 102 -10.03 -3.38 5.11
N LYS A 103 -9.11 -4.12 4.48
CA LYS A 103 -8.51 -5.33 5.08
C LYS A 103 -7.66 -4.96 6.30
N TYR A 104 -6.94 -3.85 6.24
CA TYR A 104 -6.19 -3.34 7.39
C TYR A 104 -7.13 -2.98 8.55
N ASP A 105 -8.19 -2.21 8.27
CA ASP A 105 -9.17 -1.83 9.30
C ASP A 105 -9.85 -3.06 9.92
N GLU A 106 -10.22 -4.04 9.10
CA GLU A 106 -10.86 -5.27 9.55
C GLU A 106 -9.91 -6.12 10.41
N PHE A 107 -8.66 -6.29 9.99
CA PHE A 107 -7.65 -7.01 10.76
C PHE A 107 -7.43 -6.37 12.13
N VAL A 108 -7.18 -5.07 12.19
CA VAL A 108 -6.94 -4.36 13.47
C VAL A 108 -8.14 -4.48 14.41
N ARG A 109 -9.36 -4.28 13.90
CA ARG A 109 -10.59 -4.40 14.72
C ARG A 109 -10.79 -5.82 15.21
N TYR A 110 -10.62 -6.81 14.34
CA TYR A 110 -10.78 -8.22 14.68
C TYR A 110 -9.78 -8.68 15.73
N THR A 111 -8.49 -8.40 15.50
CA THR A 111 -7.38 -8.82 16.37
C THR A 111 -7.52 -8.19 17.74
N ARG A 112 -7.81 -6.87 17.83
CA ARG A 112 -8.06 -6.19 19.12
C ARG A 112 -9.19 -6.83 19.90
N LYS A 113 -10.35 -7.06 19.26
CA LYS A 113 -11.50 -7.69 19.91
C LYS A 113 -11.18 -9.10 20.40
N ARG A 114 -10.48 -9.90 19.59
CA ARG A 114 -10.20 -11.30 19.90
C ARG A 114 -9.19 -11.43 21.05
N LEU A 115 -8.12 -10.63 21.04
CA LEU A 115 -7.13 -10.61 22.11
C LEU A 115 -7.68 -10.04 23.41
N SER A 116 -8.56 -9.03 23.36
CA SER A 116 -9.20 -8.48 24.57
C SER A 116 -10.23 -9.40 25.22
N MET A 117 -10.73 -10.41 24.50
CA MET A 117 -11.66 -11.41 25.03
C MET A 117 -10.95 -12.59 25.70
N GLU A 118 -9.63 -12.68 25.55
CA GLU A 118 -8.77 -13.70 26.18
C GLU A 118 -8.01 -13.15 27.40
N SER A 119 -8.27 -11.89 27.79
CA SER A 119 -7.78 -11.23 29.01
C SER A 119 -8.83 -11.29 30.12
#